data_AF-A0A2L2YMU3-F1
#
_entry.id   AF-A0A2L2YMU3-F1
#
_cell.length_a   1.000
_cell.length_b   1.000
_cell.length_c   1.000
_cell.angle_alpha   90.00
_cell.angle_beta   90.00
_cell.angle_gamma   90.00
#
_symmetry.space_group_name_H-M   'P 1'
#
loop_
_entity.id
_entity.type
_entity.pdbx_description
1 polymer ?
#
loop_
_entity_poly.entity_id
_entity_poly.type
_entity_poly.pdbx_seq_one_letter_code
_entity_poly.pdbx_strand_id
1 'polypeptide(L)' 'WYFVLARTYPDPYCSASKSMTCFIVDADSKGRKEWNMCQRASNTCGVSFEDVEVPLKYVLMTEGAGF' A
#
# COMPACT_ATOMS: atom_id res chain seq x y z
N TRP A 1 8.89 5.54 -4.72
CA TRP A 1 8.35 4.93 -3.50
C TRP A 1 6.84 5.08 -3.50
N TYR A 2 6.15 4.18 -2.80
CA TYR A 2 4.71 4.12 -2.62
C TYR A 2 4.38 4.21 -1.14
N PHE A 3 3.27 4.88 -0.82
CA PHE A 3 2.57 4.68 0.43
C PHE A 3 1.63 3.48 0.26
N VAL A 4 1.78 2.45 1.09
CA VAL A 4 0.98 1.23 1.03
C VAL A 4 0.30 1.02 2.38
N LEU A 5 -1.03 0.90 2.37
CA LEU A 5 -1.81 0.52 3.53
C LEU A 5 -2.12 -0.98 3.42
N ALA A 6 -1.67 -1.77 4.39
CA ALA A 6 -1.91 -3.21 4.40
C ALA A 6 -2.45 -3.68 5.75
N ARG A 7 -3.27 -4.73 5.72
CA ARG A 7 -3.79 -5.37 6.93
C ARG A 7 -2.67 -6.19 7.59
N THR A 8 -2.32 -5.87 8.82
CA THR A 8 -1.32 -6.63 9.60
C THR A 8 -1.96 -7.43 10.73
N TYR A 9 -3.20 -7.10 11.12
CA TYR A 9 -3.89 -7.81 12.17
C TYR A 9 -4.74 -8.98 11.61
N PRO A 10 -4.52 -10.23 12.06
CA PRO A 10 -5.13 -11.42 11.45
C PRO A 10 -6.61 -11.59 11.78
N ASP A 11 -7.09 -11.05 12.91
CA ASP A 11 -8.50 -11.14 13.30
C ASP A 11 -9.37 -10.34 12.31
N PRO A 12 -10.33 -10.97 11.59
CA PRO A 12 -11.20 -10.30 10.65
C PRO A 12 -12.11 -9.25 11.32
N TYR A 13 -12.44 -9.41 12.62
CA TYR A 13 -13.37 -8.54 13.35
C TYR A 13 -12.69 -7.35 14.07
N CYS A 14 -11.36 -7.25 13.99
CA CYS A 14 -10.62 -6.12 14.54
C CYS A 14 -11.07 -4.79 13.90
N SER A 15 -11.18 -3.73 14.72
CA SER A 15 -11.60 -2.40 14.26
C SER A 15 -10.64 -1.84 13.21
N ALA A 16 -11.17 -1.06 12.24
CA ALA A 16 -10.38 -0.43 11.18
C ALA A 16 -9.16 0.34 11.73
N SER A 17 -9.36 1.14 12.79
CA SER A 17 -8.32 1.96 13.45
C SER A 17 -7.16 1.20 14.10
N LYS A 18 -7.19 -0.14 14.12
CA LYS A 18 -6.13 -0.98 14.71
C LYS A 18 -5.67 -2.11 13.80
N SER A 19 -6.33 -2.31 12.66
CA SER A 19 -6.13 -3.51 11.83
C SER A 19 -5.12 -3.32 10.70
N MET A 20 -4.76 -2.07 10.40
CA MET A 20 -3.94 -1.71 9.25
C MET A 20 -2.67 -0.98 9.65
N THR A 21 -1.61 -1.18 8.88
CA THR A 21 -0.31 -0.53 9.04
C THR A 21 0.09 0.13 7.72
N CYS A 22 0.75 1.27 7.84
CA CYS A 22 1.24 2.04 6.70
C CYS A 22 2.73 1.78 6.46
N PHE A 23 3.09 1.54 5.20
CA PHE A 23 4.45 1.22 4.77
C PHE A 23 4.90 2.19 3.68
N ILE A 24 6.18 2.55 3.72
CA ILE A 24 6.88 3.13 2.58
C ILE A 24 7.56 1.98 1.83
N VAL A 25 7.16 1.77 0.58
CA VAL A 25 7.71 0.70 -0.27
C VAL A 25 8.46 1.32 -1.44
N ASP A 26 9.67 0.85 -1.74
CA ASP A 26 10.43 1.33 -2.88
C ASP A 26 9.71 0.98 -4.21
N ALA A 27 9.88 1.84 -5.21
CA ALA A 27 9.14 1.72 -6.47
C ALA A 27 10.07 1.17 -7.55
N ASP A 28 10.10 -0.15 -7.68
CA ASP A 28 10.99 -0.84 -8.62
C ASP A 28 10.35 -1.07 -9.99
N SER A 29 9.02 -1.01 -10.09
CA SER A 29 8.30 -1.23 -11.34
C SER A 29 7.10 -0.30 -11.53
N LYS A 30 6.77 0.00 -12.78
CA LYS A 30 5.55 0.71 -13.17
C LYS A 30 4.62 -0.27 -13.90
N GLY A 31 3.37 -0.34 -13.48
CA GLY A 31 2.36 -1.18 -14.14
C GLY A 31 1.91 -0.64 -15.51
N ARG A 32 1.05 -1.41 -16.17
CA ARG A 32 0.40 -0.99 -17.43
C ARG A 32 -0.52 0.21 -17.17
N LYS A 33 -0.46 1.22 -18.05
CA LYS A 33 -1.35 2.39 -18.00
C LYS A 33 -2.80 1.98 -18.29
N GLU A 34 -3.70 2.38 -17.41
CA GLU A 34 -5.14 2.16 -17.58
C GLU A 34 -5.77 3.19 -18.52
N TRP A 35 -6.72 2.74 -19.35
CA TRP A 35 -7.47 3.59 -20.28
C TRP A 35 -8.79 4.04 -19.70
N ASN A 36 -8.74 5.11 -18.92
CA ASN A 36 -9.90 5.68 -18.24
C ASN A 36 -10.74 6.59 -19.18
N MET A 37 -12.01 6.83 -18.82
CA MET A 37 -12.92 7.71 -19.58
C MET A 37 -12.32 9.11 -19.77
N CYS A 38 -11.82 9.70 -18.67
CA CYS A 38 -11.24 11.04 -18.58
C CYS A 38 -9.85 10.99 -17.93
N GLN A 39 -9.24 12.16 -17.67
CA GLN A 39 -7.90 12.28 -17.06
C GLN A 39 -6.84 11.39 -17.75
N ARG A 40 -6.94 11.23 -19.07
CA ARG A 40 -6.09 10.31 -19.85
C ARG A 40 -4.61 10.66 -19.81
N ALA A 41 -4.26 11.91 -19.49
CA ALA A 41 -2.88 12.33 -19.25
C ALA A 41 -2.30 11.75 -17.93
N SER A 42 -3.14 11.41 -16.94
CA SER A 42 -2.72 10.83 -15.67
C SER A 42 -2.15 9.42 -15.85
N ASN A 43 -1.08 9.08 -15.12
CA ASN A 43 -0.49 7.76 -15.12
C ASN A 43 -1.11 6.87 -14.02
N THR A 44 -2.34 6.43 -14.26
CA THR A 44 -3.01 5.43 -13.42
C THR A 44 -2.61 4.03 -13.88
N CYS A 45 -2.07 3.22 -12.97
CA CYS A 45 -1.66 1.84 -13.24
C CYS A 45 -1.87 0.98 -11.98
N GLY A 46 -2.13 -0.31 -12.17
CA GLY A 46 -2.09 -1.29 -11.10
C GLY A 46 -0.65 -1.65 -10.72
N VAL A 47 -0.41 -1.96 -9.45
CA VAL A 47 0.87 -2.45 -8.93
C VAL A 47 0.59 -3.67 -8.07
N SER A 48 1.26 -4.79 -8.35
CA SER A 48 1.22 -6.00 -7.52
C SER A 48 2.42 -6.04 -6.59
N PHE A 49 2.20 -6.55 -5.38
CA PHE A 49 3.24 -6.78 -4.37
C PHE A 49 3.23 -8.27 -4.06
N GLU A 50 4.26 -8.99 -4.52
CA GLU A 50 4.44 -10.43 -4.31
C GLU A 50 5.70 -10.62 -3.47
N ASP A 51 5.53 -11.12 -2.24
CA ASP A 51 6.61 -11.40 -1.28
C ASP A 51 7.63 -10.24 -1.11
N VAL A 52 7.14 -8.99 -1.13
CA VAL A 52 7.98 -7.80 -1.01
C VAL A 52 8.43 -7.59 0.44
N GLU A 53 9.74 -7.61 0.66
CA GLU A 53 10.35 -7.34 1.96
C GLU A 53 10.43 -5.84 2.24
N VAL A 54 9.88 -5.40 3.38
CA VAL A 54 9.91 -3.99 3.80
C VAL A 54 10.62 -3.89 5.15
N PRO A 55 11.74 -3.13 5.26
CA PRO A 55 12.40 -2.90 6.53
C PRO A 55 11.48 -2.19 7.55
N LEU A 56 11.58 -2.57 8.83
CA LEU A 56 10.81 -1.97 9.94
C LEU A 56 10.90 -0.44 10.01
N LYS A 57 12.04 0.15 9.62
CA LYS A 57 12.24 1.62 9.58
C LYS A 57 11.32 2.35 8.58
N TYR A 58 10.69 1.62 7.66
CA TYR A 58 9.75 2.16 6.68
C TYR A 58 8.29 1.93 7.07
N VAL A 59 8.04 1.39 8.26
CA VAL A 59 6.72 1.43 8.91
C VAL A 59 6.49 2.84 9.43
N LEU A 60 5.34 3.42 9.08
CA LEU A 60 4.95 4.73 9.59
C LEU A 60 4.32 4.58 10.98
N MET A 61 4.83 5.34 11.94
CA MET A 61 4.43 5.29 13.36
C MET A 61 4.66 3.90 13.98
N THR A 62 3.60 3.16 14.25
CA THR A 62 3.60 1.85 14.87
C THR A 62 2.64 0.93 14.12
N GLU A 63 2.82 -0.38 14.29
CA GLU A 63 1.88 -1.37 13.77
C GLU A 63 0.45 -1.08 14.26
N GLY A 64 -0.54 -1.19 13.36
CA GLY A 64 -1.94 -0.93 13.64
C GLY A 64 -2.34 0.55 13.61
N ALA A 65 -1.41 1.50 13.51
CA ALA A 65 -1.69 2.93 13.45
C ALA A 65 -1.87 3.48 12.02
N GLY A 66 -2.36 2.64 11.10
CA GLY A 66 -2.50 2.99 9.69
C GLY A 66 -3.77 3.77 9.31
N PHE A 67 -4.80 3.78 10.18
CA PHE A 67 -6.11 4.38 9.92
C PHE A 67 -6.56 5.33 11.03
#